data_AF-A0AAJ2U5K2-F1
#
_entry.id   AF-A0AAJ2U5K2-F1
#
_cell.length_a   1.000
_cell.length_b   1.000
_cell.length_c   1.000
_cell.angle_alpha   90.00
_cell.angle_beta   90.00
_cell.angle_gamma   90.00
#
_symmetry.space_group_name_H-M   'P 1'
#
loop_
_entity.id
_entity.type
_entity.pdbx_description
1 polymer ?
#
loop_
_entity_poly.entity_id
_entity_poly.type
_entity_poly.pdbx_seq_one_letter_code
_entity_poly.pdbx_strand_id
1 'polypeptide(L)'
;LKLTNELNLKSIEAIPVSATEGDNITKKSINTHWFSGKALLPYLESIDIREDKPNKFILPVQRVCHISNKFRGYQGQIETGTISIG
;
A
#
# COMPACT_ATOMS: atom_id res chain seq x y z
N LEU A 1 6.36 8.41 22.11
CA LEU A 1 5.90 8.59 20.71
C LEU A 1 6.19 10.01 20.20
N LYS A 2 7.42 10.51 20.37
CA LYS A 2 7.78 11.88 19.91
C LYS A 2 8.07 11.91 18.41
N LEU A 3 8.72 10.85 17.90
CA LEU A 3 9.04 10.65 16.49
C LEU A 3 7.79 10.56 15.59
N THR A 4 6.72 9.94 16.09
CA THR A 4 5.51 9.70 15.32
C THR A 4 4.70 10.98 15.09
N ASN A 5 4.85 11.97 15.98
CA ASN A 5 4.17 13.26 15.84
C ASN A 5 4.73 14.09 14.68
N GLU A 6 5.97 13.86 14.26
CA GLU A 6 6.61 14.57 13.14
C GLU A 6 6.26 13.94 11.78
N LEU A 7 5.87 12.66 11.76
CA LEU A 7 5.74 11.86 10.53
C LEU A 7 4.32 11.78 9.97
N ASN A 8 3.33 12.42 10.61
CA ASN A 8 1.94 12.48 10.14
C ASN A 8 1.36 11.10 9.74
N LEU A 9 1.71 10.05 10.50
CA LEU A 9 1.30 8.68 10.23
C LEU A 9 -0.18 8.48 10.56
N LYS A 10 -0.95 7.93 9.61
CA LYS A 10 -2.39 7.67 9.80
C LYS A 10 -2.69 6.55 10.79
N SER A 11 -1.81 5.55 10.87
CA SER A 11 -1.95 4.39 11.75
C SER A 11 -0.58 3.85 12.13
N ILE A 12 -0.45 3.35 13.38
CA ILE A 12 0.78 2.79 13.92
C ILE A 12 0.42 1.59 14.78
N GLU A 13 1.01 0.44 14.48
CA GLU A 13 0.93 -0.78 15.28
C GLU A 13 2.34 -1.17 15.72
N ALA A 14 2.54 -1.40 17.01
CA ALA A 14 3.82 -1.83 17.57
C ALA A 14 3.75 -3.31 17.98
N ILE A 15 4.50 -4.17 17.28
CA ILE A 15 4.55 -5.61 17.51
C ILE A 15 5.96 -5.98 18.00
N PRO A 16 6.13 -6.54 19.21
CA PRO A 16 7.43 -6.99 19.68
C PRO A 16 7.84 -8.25 18.93
N VAL A 17 8.98 -8.23 18.22
CA VAL A 17 9.41 -9.35 17.38
C VAL A 17 10.86 -9.73 17.64
N SER A 18 11.20 -11.00 17.39
CA SER A 18 12.58 -11.48 17.21
C SER A 18 12.66 -12.21 15.87
N ALA A 19 13.37 -11.64 14.91
CA ALA A 19 13.48 -12.24 13.58
C ALA A 19 14.34 -13.51 13.58
N THR A 20 15.33 -13.61 14.49
CA THR A 20 16.20 -14.79 14.60
C THR A 20 15.46 -15.98 15.19
N GLU A 21 14.68 -15.75 16.25
CA GLU A 21 13.94 -16.80 16.96
C GLU A 21 12.54 -17.05 16.36
N GLY A 22 12.08 -16.16 15.48
CA GLY A 22 10.75 -16.22 14.87
C GLY A 22 9.61 -15.72 15.76
N ASP A 23 9.92 -15.05 16.88
CA ASP A 23 8.92 -14.56 17.83
C ASP A 23 8.02 -13.50 17.20
N ASN A 24 6.69 -13.75 17.26
CA ASN A 24 5.64 -12.89 16.72
C ASN A 24 5.78 -12.57 15.22
N ILE A 25 6.51 -13.39 14.45
CA ILE A 25 6.61 -13.24 12.98
C ILE A 25 5.38 -13.85 12.31
N THR A 26 5.23 -15.17 12.35
CA THR A 26 4.10 -15.89 11.74
C THR A 26 3.07 -16.38 12.77
N LYS A 27 3.53 -16.67 14.00
CA LYS A 27 2.73 -17.16 15.11
C LYS A 27 3.03 -16.33 16.36
N LYS A 28 2.09 -16.31 17.31
CA LYS A 28 2.33 -15.68 18.62
C LYS A 28 3.47 -16.37 19.34
N SER A 29 4.37 -15.59 19.90
CA SER A 29 5.44 -16.07 20.76
C SER A 29 4.93 -16.38 22.16
N ILE A 30 5.45 -17.46 22.74
CA ILE A 30 5.31 -17.75 24.17
C ILE A 30 6.21 -16.83 25.02
N ASN A 31 7.30 -16.30 24.47
CA ASN A 31 8.25 -15.46 25.22
C ASN A 31 7.67 -14.08 25.55
N THR A 32 6.61 -13.66 24.85
CA THR A 32 5.93 -12.36 25.02
C THR A 32 4.53 -12.53 25.61
N HIS A 33 4.39 -13.17 26.77
CA HIS A 33 3.09 -13.40 27.42
C HIS A 33 2.26 -12.13 27.66
N TRP A 34 2.92 -10.97 27.81
CA TRP A 34 2.26 -9.68 28.01
C TRP A 34 1.66 -9.11 26.70
N PHE A 35 2.04 -9.61 25.53
CA PHE A 35 1.58 -9.11 24.24
C PHE A 35 0.33 -9.86 23.77
N SER A 36 -0.80 -9.14 23.71
CA SER A 36 -2.10 -9.70 23.31
C SER A 36 -2.45 -9.49 21.83
N GLY A 37 -1.70 -8.66 21.10
CA GLY A 37 -1.93 -8.32 19.69
C GLY A 37 -1.64 -9.45 18.70
N LYS A 38 -1.80 -9.22 17.39
CA LYS A 38 -1.50 -10.22 16.36
C LYS A 38 0.01 -10.34 16.13
N ALA A 39 0.46 -11.51 15.66
CA ALA A 39 1.78 -11.64 15.06
C ALA A 39 1.85 -10.82 13.75
N LEU A 40 3.06 -10.51 13.29
CA LEU A 40 3.31 -9.61 12.17
C LEU A 40 2.62 -10.04 10.88
N LEU A 41 2.79 -11.29 10.44
CA LEU A 41 2.19 -11.76 9.19
C LEU A 41 0.65 -11.75 9.24
N PRO A 42 -0.01 -12.32 10.27
CA PRO A 42 -1.47 -12.19 10.42
C PRO A 42 -1.98 -10.75 10.52
N TYR A 43 -1.17 -9.82 11.03
CA TYR A 43 -1.50 -8.41 11.03
C TYR A 43 -1.49 -7.84 9.61
N LEU A 44 -0.40 -8.05 8.86
CA LEU A 44 -0.23 -7.60 7.48
C LEU A 44 -1.29 -8.16 6.52
N GLU A 45 -1.75 -9.39 6.73
CA GLU A 45 -2.82 -9.99 5.93
C GLU A 45 -4.20 -9.39 6.21
N SER A 46 -4.37 -8.75 7.37
CA SER A 46 -5.66 -8.21 7.80
C SER A 46 -5.80 -6.69 7.66
N ILE A 47 -4.71 -6.00 7.31
CA ILE A 47 -4.72 -4.54 7.22
C ILE A 47 -5.41 -4.09 5.93
N ASP A 48 -6.28 -3.08 6.05
CA ASP A 48 -6.87 -2.43 4.89
C ASP A 48 -5.85 -1.46 4.28
N ILE A 49 -5.44 -1.75 3.04
CA ILE A 49 -4.48 -0.94 2.28
C ILE A 49 -5.17 -0.06 1.23
N ARG A 50 -6.51 0.02 1.23
CA ARG A 50 -7.21 0.88 0.28
C ARG A 50 -6.92 2.34 0.62
N GLU A 51 -6.14 2.97 -0.24
CA GLU A 51 -6.03 4.42 -0.26
C GLU A 51 -7.27 5.01 -0.95
N ASP A 52 -7.78 6.12 -0.41
CA ASP A 52 -8.74 6.96 -1.11
C ASP A 52 -8.05 7.54 -2.36
N LYS A 53 -8.13 6.83 -3.49
CA LYS A 53 -7.58 7.31 -4.75
C LYS A 53 -8.29 8.61 -5.11
N PRO A 54 -7.57 9.69 -5.45
CA PRO A 54 -8.19 10.94 -5.84
C PRO A 54 -9.09 10.72 -7.07
N ASN A 55 -10.34 11.18 -7.01
CA ASN A 55 -11.33 11.02 -8.10
C ASN A 55 -10.93 11.64 -9.44
N LYS A 56 -9.85 12.43 -9.49
CA LYS A 56 -9.38 13.09 -10.71
C LYS A 56 -8.67 12.07 -11.60
N PHE A 57 -9.07 11.99 -12.86
CA PHE A 57 -8.39 11.16 -13.85
C PHE A 57 -6.98 11.67 -14.16
N ILE A 58 -5.98 10.79 -14.08
CA ILE A 58 -4.59 11.07 -14.45
C ILE A 58 -4.05 9.87 -15.25
N LEU A 59 -3.64 10.15 -16.49
CA LEU A 59 -2.97 9.21 -17.39
C LEU A 59 -1.63 9.81 -17.83
N PRO A 60 -0.52 9.49 -17.16
CA PRO A 60 0.81 9.84 -17.64
C PRO A 60 1.07 9.13 -18.97
N VAL A 61 1.26 9.91 -20.03
CA VAL A 61 1.55 9.36 -21.35
C VAL A 61 2.97 8.81 -21.36
N GLN A 62 3.10 7.50 -21.51
CA GLN A 62 4.38 6.80 -21.62
C GLN A 62 4.78 6.56 -23.07
N ARG A 63 3.80 6.38 -23.96
CA ARG A 63 4.02 6.14 -25.38
C ARG A 63 3.01 6.88 -26.24
N VAL A 64 3.50 7.44 -27.33
CA VAL A 64 2.67 7.96 -28.42
C VAL A 64 2.81 7.03 -29.62
N CYS A 65 1.72 6.40 -30.03
CA CYS A 65 1.67 5.56 -31.22
C CYS A 65 1.06 6.35 -32.38
N HIS A 66 1.80 6.49 -33.48
CA HIS A 66 1.36 7.20 -34.67
C HIS A 66 1.34 6.25 -35.86
N ILE A 67 0.14 5.91 -36.34
CA ILE A 67 -0.07 5.00 -37.47
C ILE A 67 -0.75 5.82 -38.57
N SER A 68 0.06 6.49 -39.39
CA SER A 68 -0.35 7.44 -40.45
C SER A 68 -1.14 8.66 -39.93
N ASN A 69 -1.53 9.56 -40.83
CA ASN A 69 -2.30 10.77 -40.50
C ASN A 69 -3.70 10.51 -39.93
N LYS A 70 -4.17 9.25 -39.88
CA LYS A 70 -5.51 8.90 -39.40
C LYS A 70 -5.56 8.46 -37.94
N PHE A 71 -4.41 8.12 -37.32
CA PHE A 71 -4.40 7.59 -35.96
C PHE A 71 -3.24 8.12 -35.11
N ARG A 72 -3.60 8.63 -33.93
CA ARG A 72 -2.68 8.99 -32.86
C ARG A 72 -3.22 8.45 -31.53
N GLY A 73 -2.53 7.45 -30.99
CA GLY A 73 -2.85 6.84 -29.71
C GLY A 73 -1.89 7.30 -28.61
N TYR A 74 -2.44 7.74 -27.48
CA TYR A 74 -1.69 8.07 -26.27
C TYR A 74 -1.86 6.92 -25.28
N GLN A 75 -0.75 6.31 -24.89
CA GLN A 75 -0.71 5.08 -24.11
C GLN A 75 0.07 5.31 -22.81
N GLY A 76 -0.45 4.75 -21.73
CA GLY A 76 0.13 4.80 -20.40
C GLY A 76 -0.72 4.01 -19.42
N GLN A 77 -0.26 3.89 -18.18
CA GLN A 77 -1.04 3.33 -17.09
C GLN A 77 -1.89 4.44 -16.45
N ILE A 78 -3.17 4.14 -16.18
CA ILE A 78 -4.02 5.06 -15.42
C ILE A 78 -3.54 5.04 -13.97
N GLU A 79 -3.01 6.16 -13.49
CA GLU A 79 -2.55 6.29 -12.10
C GLU A 79 -3.74 6.47 -11.15
N THR A 80 -4.74 7.26 -11.57
CA THR A 80 -5.94 7.51 -10.77
C THR A 80 -7.14 7.91 -11.63
N GLY A 81 -8.34 7.79 -11.04
CA GLY A 81 -9.63 8.06 -11.68
C GLY A 81 -10.03 7.02 -12.72
N THR A 82 -11.10 7.33 -13.47
CA THR A 82 -11.65 6.47 -14.53
C THR A 82 -11.90 7.29 -15.79
N ILE A 83 -11.95 6.60 -16.93
CA ILE A 83 -12.29 7.18 -18.23
C ILE A 83 -13.24 6.23 -18.95
N SER A 84 -14.16 6.80 -19.73
CA SER A 84 -15.05 6.06 -20.62
C SER A 84 -14.94 6.63 -22.03
N ILE A 85 -15.35 5.83 -23.02
CA ILE A 85 -15.58 6.35 -24.37
C ILE A 85 -16.76 7.32 -24.25
N GLY A 86 -16.61 8.52 -24.82
CA GLY A 86 -17.53 9.65 -24.69
C GLY A 86 -19.00 9.29 -24.79
#